data_AF-A0A151GKU8-F1
#
_entry.id   AF-A0A151GKU8-F1
#
_cell.length_a   1.000
_cell.length_b   1.000
_cell.length_c   1.000
_cell.angle_alpha   90.00
_cell.angle_beta   90.00
_cell.angle_gamma   90.00
#
_symmetry.space_group_name_H-M   'P 1'
#
loop_
_entity.id
_entity.type
_entity.pdbx_description
1 polymer ?
#
loop_
_entity_poly.entity_id
_entity_poly.type
_entity_poly.pdbx_seq_one_letter_code
_entity_poly.pdbx_strand_id
1 'polypeptide(L)'
;MIVQNVLTLVAFTALSQQALAFNPYRYVLRHAADKRAVRIVTEWETKHVIVHQGAVTPATQAVADGSSANVAQATLTASYASAVALSSSSTSAAAAATQNPYRNGTSSVGGANNSSMPFPSKRGLAYNDVSMANLLGASCPTCSWAYDWAASTTGLSSNLNYVPMLWGDQSDRASTWDSNAEKAIASGSKALFSFNEPDHTGQANLSPQQAAASHTKYMNKYAGRILIGAPAITNSGNANEGIQWLQNFVSVCNSQSEKCHYDFCNVHWYSEAEYASTLFDHLEAANKACGGKPIWLTEFAPTAGDTEGFLRSVVPKLDALGYLHAYSYFMVKTGSLMSSANSISSLGKLYASI
;
A
#
# COMPACT_ATOMS: atom_id res chain seq x y z
N MET A 1 -37.23 -31.24 -43.62
CA MET A 1 -36.67 -29.92 -43.25
C MET A 1 -36.89 -29.67 -41.75
N ILE A 2 -36.25 -30.48 -40.89
CA ILE A 2 -36.23 -30.31 -39.43
C ILE A 2 -34.92 -30.95 -38.95
N VAL A 3 -34.04 -30.16 -38.32
CA VAL A 3 -33.02 -30.63 -37.36
C VAL A 3 -32.93 -29.55 -36.27
N GLN A 4 -32.85 -29.98 -35.01
CA GLN A 4 -32.90 -29.10 -33.84
C GLN A 4 -31.56 -28.41 -33.58
N ASN A 5 -31.58 -27.11 -33.30
CA ASN A 5 -30.44 -26.40 -32.71
C ASN A 5 -30.54 -26.46 -31.18
N VAL A 6 -29.68 -27.25 -30.54
CA VAL A 6 -29.45 -27.23 -29.09
C VAL A 6 -27.94 -27.25 -28.85
N LEU A 7 -27.37 -26.06 -28.63
CA LEU A 7 -26.03 -25.71 -28.12
C LEU A 7 -25.96 -24.16 -28.24
N THR A 8 -25.46 -23.34 -27.32
CA THR A 8 -24.82 -23.57 -26.01
C THR A 8 -25.10 -22.33 -25.14
N LEU A 9 -25.54 -22.48 -23.89
CA LEU A 9 -25.63 -21.37 -22.93
C LEU A 9 -24.86 -21.71 -21.65
N VAL A 10 -23.56 -21.39 -21.65
CA VAL A 10 -22.68 -21.52 -20.47
C VAL A 10 -21.69 -20.35 -20.47
N ALA A 11 -21.26 -19.94 -19.28
CA ALA A 11 -20.19 -18.96 -18.98
C ALA A 11 -20.54 -17.46 -19.05
N PHE A 12 -21.34 -16.98 -18.08
CA PHE A 12 -21.28 -15.60 -17.58
C PHE A 12 -21.43 -15.52 -16.04
N THR A 13 -20.61 -16.29 -15.30
CA THR A 13 -20.51 -16.20 -13.82
C THR A 13 -19.08 -16.47 -13.35
N ALA A 14 -18.16 -15.53 -13.57
CA ALA A 14 -16.79 -15.60 -13.05
C ALA A 14 -16.08 -14.22 -12.91
N LEU A 15 -16.82 -13.12 -12.74
CA LEU A 15 -16.25 -11.75 -12.66
C LEU A 15 -16.94 -10.87 -11.61
N SER A 16 -16.79 -11.19 -10.31
CA SER A 16 -17.02 -10.24 -9.18
C SER A 16 -16.69 -10.81 -7.78
N GLN A 17 -15.63 -11.62 -7.62
CA GLN A 17 -15.13 -12.04 -6.29
C GLN A 17 -13.63 -11.79 -6.13
N GLN A 18 -13.20 -10.55 -6.37
CA GLN A 18 -11.83 -10.10 -6.13
C GLN A 18 -11.89 -8.71 -5.47
N ALA A 19 -10.99 -8.43 -4.52
CA ALA A 19 -10.94 -7.24 -3.65
C ALA A 19 -11.93 -7.15 -2.44
N LEU A 20 -12.38 -8.27 -1.87
CA LEU A 20 -13.11 -8.28 -0.57
C LEU A 20 -12.35 -8.97 0.59
N ALA A 21 -11.02 -8.99 0.54
CA ALA A 21 -10.15 -9.50 1.61
C ALA A 21 -9.40 -8.37 2.37
N PHE A 22 -10.10 -7.28 2.71
CA PHE A 22 -9.54 -6.22 3.56
C PHE A 22 -9.80 -6.51 5.04
N ASN A 23 -8.84 -7.21 5.67
CA ASN A 23 -8.92 -7.65 7.07
C ASN A 23 -8.18 -6.66 8.00
N PRO A 24 -8.77 -6.15 9.10
CA PRO A 24 -8.19 -5.06 9.94
C PRO A 24 -6.91 -5.36 10.75
N TYR A 25 -6.15 -6.43 10.46
CA TYR A 25 -4.90 -6.78 11.17
C TYR A 25 -3.68 -5.92 10.73
N ARG A 26 -3.83 -4.60 10.66
CA ARG A 26 -2.72 -3.66 10.33
C ARG A 26 -2.33 -2.72 11.50
N TYR A 27 -2.82 -2.95 12.72
CA TYR A 27 -2.59 -2.03 13.86
C TYR A 27 -1.87 -2.60 15.11
N VAL A 28 -1.68 -3.92 15.24
CA VAL A 28 -1.03 -4.49 16.43
C VAL A 28 0.36 -5.02 16.07
N LEU A 29 1.41 -4.33 16.57
CA LEU A 29 2.72 -4.85 17.02
C LEU A 29 3.86 -3.80 17.00
N ARG A 30 3.65 -2.59 16.46
CA ARG A 30 4.67 -1.50 16.52
C ARG A 30 4.81 -0.81 17.90
N HIS A 31 4.16 -1.33 18.95
CA HIS A 31 4.25 -0.86 20.34
C HIS A 31 4.67 -1.97 21.34
N ALA A 32 5.08 -3.15 20.86
CA ALA A 32 5.50 -4.26 21.71
C ALA A 32 6.93 -4.14 22.26
N ALA A 33 7.57 -2.97 22.11
CA ALA A 33 8.95 -2.71 22.54
C ALA A 33 9.06 -1.88 23.83
N ASP A 34 7.99 -1.74 24.61
CA ASP A 34 8.12 -1.43 26.05
C ASP A 34 6.84 -1.71 26.86
N LYS A 35 6.82 -2.86 27.58
CA LYS A 35 6.26 -3.06 28.95
C LYS A 35 6.16 -4.54 29.33
N ARG A 36 6.28 -4.81 30.63
CA ARG A 36 6.42 -6.16 31.21
C ARG A 36 5.09 -6.93 31.21
N ALA A 37 5.21 -8.26 31.19
CA ALA A 37 4.11 -9.19 31.00
C ALA A 37 3.05 -9.19 32.12
N VAL A 38 1.78 -9.33 31.73
CA VAL A 38 0.72 -9.98 32.51
C VAL A 38 -0.07 -10.87 31.56
N ARG A 39 -0.11 -12.19 31.83
CA ARG A 39 -0.89 -13.16 31.05
C ARG A 39 -2.17 -13.49 31.81
N ILE A 40 -3.28 -12.87 31.43
CA ILE A 40 -4.61 -13.24 31.93
C ILE A 40 -5.18 -14.30 30.98
N VAL A 41 -5.52 -15.48 31.52
CA VAL A 41 -6.25 -16.52 30.80
C VAL A 41 -7.69 -16.49 31.30
N THR A 42 -8.65 -16.31 30.40
CA THR A 42 -10.08 -16.40 30.71
C THR A 42 -10.56 -17.80 30.31
N GLU A 43 -10.93 -18.60 31.31
CA GLU A 43 -11.53 -19.92 31.13
C GLU A 43 -13.05 -19.80 31.29
N TRP A 44 -13.82 -20.41 30.39
CA TRP A 44 -15.30 -20.35 30.40
C TRP A 44 -15.89 -21.70 30.79
N GLU A 45 -16.38 -21.81 32.02
CA GLU A 45 -17.14 -22.98 32.49
C GLU A 45 -18.64 -22.75 32.28
N THR A 46 -19.30 -23.61 31.51
CA THR A 46 -20.77 -23.52 31.26
C THR A 46 -21.54 -24.40 32.24
N LYS A 47 -22.02 -23.81 33.34
CA LYS A 47 -22.88 -24.50 34.32
C LYS A 47 -24.36 -24.43 33.90
N HIS A 48 -24.97 -25.59 33.72
CA HIS A 48 -26.41 -25.72 33.46
C HIS A 48 -27.16 -25.75 34.80
N VAL A 49 -28.11 -24.83 35.00
CA VAL A 49 -28.99 -24.80 36.17
C VAL A 49 -30.39 -25.24 35.78
N ILE A 50 -30.83 -26.37 36.34
CA ILE A 50 -32.21 -26.85 36.19
C ILE A 50 -33.06 -26.17 37.26
N VAL A 51 -34.13 -25.48 36.84
CA VAL A 51 -35.04 -24.74 37.73
C VAL A 51 -36.18 -25.66 38.16
N HIS A 52 -36.37 -25.80 39.48
CA HIS A 52 -37.60 -26.34 40.07
C HIS A 52 -38.24 -25.29 41.00
N GLN A 53 -39.56 -25.16 40.93
CA GLN A 53 -40.33 -24.14 41.66
C GLN A 53 -40.59 -24.53 43.13
N GLY A 54 -40.69 -23.53 43.99
CA GLY A 54 -41.26 -23.65 45.34
C GLY A 54 -41.53 -22.28 45.98
N ALA A 55 -42.77 -22.05 46.41
CA ALA A 55 -43.16 -20.94 47.29
C ALA A 55 -42.69 -21.24 48.75
N VAL A 56 -42.70 -20.36 49.77
CA VAL A 56 -43.67 -19.32 50.20
C VAL A 56 -42.93 -18.22 51.03
N THR A 57 -43.55 -17.05 51.21
CA THR A 57 -43.17 -15.87 52.05
C THR A 57 -43.54 -16.03 53.56
N PRO A 58 -43.49 -15.03 54.50
CA PRO A 58 -42.96 -13.63 54.52
C PRO A 58 -42.18 -13.15 55.81
N ALA A 59 -41.74 -11.87 55.79
CA ALA A 59 -41.47 -10.94 56.94
C ALA A 59 -40.20 -11.19 57.83
N THR A 60 -39.58 -10.23 58.54
CA THR A 60 -40.03 -8.88 59.03
C THR A 60 -38.87 -7.84 59.07
N GLN A 61 -39.21 -6.58 59.40
CA GLN A 61 -38.42 -5.33 59.35
C GLN A 61 -37.20 -5.22 60.31
N ALA A 62 -36.26 -4.33 59.95
CA ALA A 62 -35.49 -3.47 60.88
C ALA A 62 -35.13 -2.13 60.19
N VAL A 63 -34.92 -1.06 60.97
CA VAL A 63 -34.85 0.35 60.52
C VAL A 63 -33.42 0.93 60.68
N ALA A 64 -33.16 2.11 60.09
CA ALA A 64 -31.99 2.98 60.29
C ALA A 64 -31.66 3.22 61.79
N ASP A 65 -30.51 3.75 62.22
CA ASP A 65 -29.65 4.80 61.66
C ASP A 65 -28.25 4.74 62.36
N GLY A 66 -27.22 5.48 61.91
CA GLY A 66 -25.96 5.59 62.67
C GLY A 66 -24.69 5.95 61.89
N SER A 67 -24.44 7.25 61.76
CA SER A 67 -23.21 7.86 61.20
C SER A 67 -21.98 7.78 62.12
N SER A 68 -20.75 7.76 61.55
CA SER A 68 -19.65 8.73 61.86
C SER A 68 -18.27 8.41 61.24
N ALA A 69 -17.84 9.29 60.31
CA ALA A 69 -16.51 9.90 60.08
C ALA A 69 -15.15 9.22 60.38
N ASN A 70 -14.27 9.25 59.35
CA ASN A 70 -12.82 9.59 59.31
C ASN A 70 -11.82 8.78 60.20
N VAL A 71 -10.61 8.40 59.76
CA VAL A 71 -9.39 9.16 59.38
C VAL A 71 -8.39 8.11 58.79
N ALA A 72 -7.44 8.30 57.85
CA ALA A 72 -6.68 9.47 57.34
C ALA A 72 -6.34 9.35 55.82
N GLN A 73 -5.37 10.14 55.35
CA GLN A 73 -4.55 9.93 54.14
C GLN A 73 -3.06 9.76 54.52
N ALA A 74 -2.25 9.20 53.62
CA ALA A 74 -0.79 9.28 53.69
C ALA A 74 -0.23 9.86 52.37
N THR A 75 0.50 10.97 52.47
CA THR A 75 1.21 11.64 51.37
C THR A 75 2.63 11.10 51.22
N LEU A 76 3.14 11.05 49.98
CA LEU A 76 4.57 10.93 49.70
C LEU A 76 5.00 12.03 48.74
N THR A 77 5.96 12.84 49.19
CA THR A 77 6.63 13.88 48.42
C THR A 77 8.01 13.40 47.98
N ALA A 78 8.40 13.70 46.75
CA ALA A 78 9.80 13.66 46.32
C ALA A 78 10.06 14.81 45.34
N SER A 79 11.06 15.62 45.67
CA SER A 79 11.46 16.85 44.97
C SER A 79 12.57 16.61 43.96
N TYR A 80 12.55 17.31 42.82
CA TYR A 80 13.76 17.57 42.03
C TYR A 80 13.80 19.05 41.61
N ALA A 81 14.99 19.64 41.68
CA ALA A 81 15.22 21.08 41.49
C ALA A 81 15.61 21.41 40.03
N SER A 82 15.50 22.70 39.69
CA SER A 82 15.60 23.21 38.31
C SER A 82 17.01 23.64 37.87
N ALA A 83 17.17 23.60 36.53
CA ALA A 83 17.93 24.53 35.70
C ALA A 83 19.48 24.50 35.68
N VAL A 84 20.01 24.26 34.47
CA VAL A 84 21.21 24.93 33.94
C VAL A 84 20.87 25.45 32.53
N ALA A 85 21.35 26.65 32.19
CA ALA A 85 20.98 27.37 30.97
C ALA A 85 21.76 26.91 29.72
N LEU A 86 21.17 27.13 28.53
CA LEU A 86 21.84 27.05 27.24
C LEU A 86 21.91 28.44 26.59
N SER A 87 23.11 28.86 26.21
CA SER A 87 23.38 30.15 25.57
C SER A 87 23.04 30.13 24.08
N SER A 88 22.25 31.10 23.64
CA SER A 88 21.99 31.38 22.23
C SER A 88 23.03 32.37 21.67
N SER A 89 23.65 32.00 20.54
CA SER A 89 24.52 32.89 19.76
C SER A 89 23.86 33.16 18.42
N SER A 90 23.36 34.37 18.22
CA SER A 90 22.87 34.83 16.92
C SER A 90 24.01 35.42 16.09
N THR A 91 24.13 35.02 14.83
CA THR A 91 24.85 35.78 13.81
C THR A 91 23.95 35.99 12.60
N SER A 92 23.82 37.24 12.20
CA SER A 92 22.99 37.71 11.09
C SER A 92 23.86 38.00 9.88
N ALA A 93 23.41 37.57 8.70
CA ALA A 93 23.88 38.07 7.41
C ALA A 93 22.69 38.13 6.45
N ALA A 94 22.55 39.25 5.74
CA ALA A 94 21.43 39.54 4.85
C ALA A 94 21.91 39.86 3.42
N ALA A 95 20.95 39.87 2.49
CA ALA A 95 21.12 40.08 1.05
C ALA A 95 21.81 38.93 0.28
N ALA A 96 21.51 38.68 -0.99
CA ALA A 96 20.76 39.50 -1.95
C ALA A 96 19.71 38.70 -2.75
N ALA A 97 18.72 39.39 -3.30
CA ALA A 97 17.74 38.85 -4.23
C ALA A 97 18.11 39.23 -5.68
N THR A 98 17.98 38.29 -6.62
CA THR A 98 17.88 38.54 -8.06
C THR A 98 16.88 37.58 -8.70
N GLN A 99 16.18 38.06 -9.73
CA GLN A 99 15.13 37.33 -10.43
C GLN A 99 15.68 36.47 -11.58
N ASN A 100 14.82 35.53 -12.04
CA ASN A 100 14.73 34.87 -13.35
C ASN A 100 15.47 35.49 -14.57
N PRO A 101 15.78 34.74 -15.66
CA PRO A 101 14.97 33.62 -16.17
C PRO A 101 15.69 32.39 -16.80
N TYR A 102 14.83 31.41 -17.12
CA TYR A 102 15.01 30.24 -18.00
C TYR A 102 15.74 30.51 -19.33
N ARG A 103 16.83 29.77 -19.65
CA ARG A 103 17.14 29.30 -21.03
C ARG A 103 18.29 28.27 -21.15
N ASN A 104 17.89 27.04 -21.48
CA ASN A 104 18.49 26.06 -22.41
C ASN A 104 20.03 25.96 -22.63
N GLY A 105 20.60 24.81 -22.22
CA GLY A 105 21.56 24.02 -23.00
C GLY A 105 23.07 24.33 -22.92
N THR A 106 23.88 23.39 -22.41
CA THR A 106 24.94 22.64 -23.14
C THR A 106 25.57 21.57 -22.21
N SER A 107 26.04 20.47 -22.78
CA SER A 107 26.45 19.22 -22.10
C SER A 107 27.84 19.24 -21.44
N SER A 108 28.00 18.57 -20.28
CA SER A 108 29.26 17.86 -19.93
C SER A 108 29.10 16.82 -18.80
N VAL A 109 29.28 15.55 -19.17
CA VAL A 109 29.87 14.41 -18.41
C VAL A 109 29.87 14.43 -16.87
N GLY A 110 29.15 13.46 -16.28
CA GLY A 110 29.29 13.05 -14.86
C GLY A 110 28.30 11.92 -14.55
N GLY A 111 28.79 10.76 -14.08
CA GLY A 111 28.03 9.51 -14.10
C GLY A 111 26.88 9.42 -13.09
N ALA A 112 25.68 9.15 -13.60
CA ALA A 112 24.59 8.47 -12.90
C ALA A 112 23.84 7.60 -13.92
N ASN A 113 23.37 6.41 -13.52
CA ASN A 113 22.54 5.56 -14.38
C ASN A 113 21.16 6.23 -14.54
N ASN A 114 21.06 7.08 -15.57
CA ASN A 114 19.86 7.82 -15.91
C ASN A 114 18.83 6.87 -16.54
N SER A 115 18.24 6.01 -15.72
CA SER A 115 17.06 5.23 -16.10
C SER A 115 15.92 6.21 -16.34
N SER A 116 15.70 6.53 -17.62
CA SER A 116 14.70 7.51 -18.03
C SER A 116 13.33 7.13 -17.47
N MET A 117 12.71 8.07 -16.75
CA MET A 117 11.31 8.01 -16.34
C MET A 117 10.45 7.42 -17.47
N PRO A 118 9.81 6.25 -17.28
CA PRO A 118 9.15 5.52 -18.37
C PRO A 118 7.84 6.16 -18.82
N PHE A 119 7.28 7.05 -17.98
CA PHE A 119 6.07 7.80 -18.23
C PHE A 119 6.33 9.30 -18.19
N PRO A 120 5.52 10.13 -18.88
CA PRO A 120 5.59 11.59 -18.79
C PRO A 120 5.45 12.16 -17.38
N SER A 121 4.88 11.40 -16.44
CA SER A 121 4.69 11.79 -15.04
C SER A 121 4.66 10.56 -14.13
N LYS A 122 4.98 10.73 -12.85
CA LYS A 122 4.99 9.64 -11.85
C LYS A 122 3.58 9.16 -11.48
N ARG A 123 2.57 10.03 -11.58
CA ARG A 123 1.22 9.78 -11.08
C ARG A 123 0.47 8.78 -11.97
N GLY A 124 -0.17 7.79 -11.33
CA GLY A 124 -0.96 6.76 -12.00
C GLY A 124 -2.28 6.45 -11.30
N LEU A 125 -3.04 5.54 -11.88
CA LEU A 125 -4.39 5.18 -11.45
C LEU A 125 -4.53 3.67 -11.20
N ALA A 126 -4.67 3.28 -9.94
CA ALA A 126 -5.11 1.96 -9.52
C ALA A 126 -6.64 1.88 -9.60
N TYR A 127 -7.21 0.97 -10.39
CA TYR A 127 -8.66 0.93 -10.64
C TYR A 127 -9.23 -0.50 -10.71
N ASN A 128 -10.53 -0.65 -10.46
CA ASN A 128 -11.28 -1.86 -10.83
C ASN A 128 -12.31 -1.57 -11.94
N ASP A 129 -12.84 -0.34 -11.99
CA ASP A 129 -13.78 0.11 -13.02
C ASP A 129 -13.04 1.03 -14.01
N VAL A 130 -12.90 0.55 -15.25
CA VAL A 130 -12.19 1.26 -16.32
C VAL A 130 -12.90 2.56 -16.74
N SER A 131 -14.23 2.66 -16.56
CA SER A 131 -14.98 3.88 -16.87
C SER A 131 -14.65 4.99 -15.86
N MET A 132 -14.52 4.64 -14.58
CA MET A 132 -14.07 5.56 -13.53
C MET A 132 -12.62 5.99 -13.75
N ALA A 133 -11.74 5.05 -14.14
CA ALA A 133 -10.34 5.33 -14.46
C ALA A 133 -10.19 6.30 -15.63
N ASN A 134 -10.97 6.09 -16.70
CA ASN A 134 -11.00 6.98 -17.86
C ASN A 134 -11.54 8.38 -17.49
N LEU A 135 -12.61 8.45 -16.70
CA LEU A 135 -13.19 9.73 -16.27
C LEU A 135 -12.23 10.55 -15.42
N LEU A 136 -11.55 9.93 -14.45
CA LEU A 136 -10.54 10.59 -13.64
C LEU A 136 -9.29 10.93 -14.46
N GLY A 137 -8.81 10.01 -15.31
CA GLY A 137 -7.66 10.22 -16.19
C GLY A 137 -7.86 11.39 -17.17
N ALA A 138 -9.06 11.57 -17.71
CA ALA A 138 -9.41 12.72 -18.54
C ALA A 138 -9.37 14.06 -17.76
N SER A 139 -9.45 14.03 -16.43
CA SER A 139 -9.39 15.20 -15.54
C SER A 139 -8.03 15.36 -14.85
N CYS A 140 -7.07 14.46 -15.09
CA CYS A 140 -5.78 14.41 -14.42
C CYS A 140 -4.64 14.49 -15.46
N PRO A 141 -4.17 15.69 -15.84
CA PRO A 141 -3.13 15.85 -16.86
C PRO A 141 -1.76 15.29 -16.43
N THR A 142 -1.56 15.08 -15.13
CA THR A 142 -0.37 14.42 -14.56
C THR A 142 -0.53 12.90 -14.43
N CYS A 143 -1.72 12.32 -14.62
CA CYS A 143 -1.91 10.88 -14.60
C CYS A 143 -1.55 10.29 -15.96
N SER A 144 -0.57 9.38 -16.01
CA SER A 144 -0.03 8.88 -17.29
C SER A 144 0.12 7.35 -17.40
N TRP A 145 -0.19 6.63 -16.33
CA TRP A 145 -0.23 5.17 -16.31
C TRP A 145 -1.37 4.65 -15.42
N ALA A 146 -1.77 3.40 -15.61
CA ALA A 146 -2.83 2.78 -14.81
C ALA A 146 -2.66 1.26 -14.71
N TYR A 147 -3.19 0.66 -13.65
CA TYR A 147 -3.23 -0.79 -13.47
C TYR A 147 -4.48 -1.20 -12.65
N ASP A 148 -4.86 -2.47 -12.76
CA ASP A 148 -6.10 -3.04 -12.19
C ASP A 148 -5.89 -4.42 -11.56
N TRP A 149 -4.67 -4.69 -11.08
CA TRP A 149 -4.25 -5.98 -10.52
C TRP A 149 -4.41 -7.19 -11.45
N ALA A 150 -4.81 -6.99 -12.71
CA ALA A 150 -5.01 -8.04 -13.70
C ALA A 150 -3.87 -8.09 -14.72
N ALA A 151 -3.84 -9.16 -15.52
CA ALA A 151 -2.89 -9.33 -16.61
C ALA A 151 -3.31 -8.57 -17.89
N SER A 152 -4.55 -8.07 -17.98
CA SER A 152 -5.08 -7.43 -19.18
C SER A 152 -6.27 -6.51 -18.86
N THR A 153 -6.30 -5.33 -19.48
CA THR A 153 -7.45 -4.42 -19.48
C THR A 153 -8.20 -4.44 -20.81
N THR A 154 -9.38 -3.83 -20.87
CA THR A 154 -10.11 -3.51 -22.09
C THR A 154 -10.84 -2.19 -21.92
N GLY A 155 -10.72 -1.30 -22.91
CA GLY A 155 -11.39 0.01 -22.91
C GLY A 155 -10.68 1.10 -22.09
N LEU A 156 -9.49 0.86 -21.55
CA LEU A 156 -8.67 1.92 -20.95
C LEU A 156 -8.28 2.96 -22.03
N SER A 157 -8.41 4.24 -21.69
CA SER A 157 -8.11 5.36 -22.58
C SER A 157 -6.62 5.44 -22.90
N SER A 158 -6.30 5.72 -24.16
CA SER A 158 -4.92 5.71 -24.71
C SER A 158 -3.97 6.74 -24.12
N ASN A 159 -4.47 7.72 -23.34
CA ASN A 159 -3.65 8.65 -22.58
C ASN A 159 -3.05 8.04 -21.29
N LEU A 160 -3.50 6.84 -20.88
CA LEU A 160 -2.97 6.09 -19.75
C LEU A 160 -2.24 4.85 -20.27
N ASN A 161 -0.97 4.72 -19.93
CA ASN A 161 -0.23 3.49 -20.23
C ASN A 161 -0.65 2.37 -19.26
N TYR A 162 -1.26 1.30 -19.78
CA TYR A 162 -1.62 0.15 -18.96
C TYR A 162 -0.37 -0.63 -18.53
N VAL A 163 -0.31 -1.01 -17.25
CA VAL A 163 0.73 -1.87 -16.68
C VAL A 163 0.10 -3.20 -16.23
N PRO A 164 0.25 -4.29 -17.00
CA PRO A 164 -0.18 -5.62 -16.60
C PRO A 164 0.49 -6.11 -15.32
N MET A 165 -0.24 -6.88 -14.52
CA MET A 165 0.25 -7.52 -13.31
C MET A 165 0.06 -9.04 -13.35
N LEU A 166 1.14 -9.80 -13.13
CA LEU A 166 1.04 -11.19 -12.72
C LEU A 166 0.80 -11.22 -11.22
N TRP A 167 -0.46 -11.18 -10.80
CA TRP A 167 -0.86 -11.01 -9.41
C TRP A 167 -0.28 -12.06 -8.46
N GLY A 168 -0.17 -13.31 -8.90
CA GLY A 168 0.42 -14.43 -8.14
C GLY A 168 0.76 -15.58 -9.09
N ASP A 169 1.38 -16.65 -8.57
CA ASP A 169 1.82 -17.79 -9.39
C ASP A 169 0.78 -18.91 -9.55
N GLN A 170 -0.43 -18.69 -9.03
CA GLN A 170 -1.56 -19.62 -9.14
C GLN A 170 -1.94 -19.86 -10.61
N SER A 171 -2.40 -21.06 -10.93
CA SER A 171 -2.56 -21.52 -12.33
C SER A 171 -3.62 -20.74 -13.11
N ASP A 172 -4.66 -20.22 -12.46
CA ASP A 172 -5.66 -19.33 -13.05
C ASP A 172 -5.08 -17.98 -13.50
N ARG A 173 -3.98 -17.53 -12.89
CA ARG A 173 -3.25 -16.30 -13.26
C ARG A 173 -2.13 -16.58 -14.23
N ALA A 174 -1.25 -17.52 -13.88
CA ALA A 174 -0.05 -17.83 -14.64
C ALA A 174 -0.33 -18.41 -16.03
N SER A 175 -1.44 -19.15 -16.22
CA SER A 175 -1.76 -19.79 -17.52
C SER A 175 -2.06 -18.82 -18.66
N THR A 176 -2.55 -17.61 -18.36
CA THR A 176 -2.87 -16.59 -19.38
C THR A 176 -1.82 -15.49 -19.48
N TRP A 177 -0.88 -15.43 -18.51
CA TRP A 177 0.13 -14.37 -18.38
C TRP A 177 0.87 -14.09 -19.68
N ASP A 178 1.44 -15.12 -20.31
CA ASP A 178 2.32 -14.94 -21.46
C ASP A 178 1.58 -14.30 -22.66
N SER A 179 0.36 -14.77 -22.95
CA SER A 179 -0.46 -14.21 -24.03
C SER A 179 -0.83 -12.75 -23.77
N ASN A 180 -1.05 -12.39 -22.51
CA ASN A 180 -1.48 -11.06 -22.12
C ASN A 180 -0.31 -10.07 -22.05
N ALA A 181 0.84 -10.49 -21.50
CA ALA A 181 2.07 -9.70 -21.49
C ALA A 181 2.57 -9.40 -22.92
N GLU A 182 2.56 -10.38 -23.82
CA GLU A 182 2.91 -10.17 -25.24
C GLU A 182 1.96 -9.17 -25.93
N LYS A 183 0.64 -9.29 -25.72
CA LYS A 183 -0.34 -8.32 -26.25
C LYS A 183 -0.11 -6.91 -25.68
N ALA A 184 0.22 -6.79 -24.40
CA ALA A 184 0.47 -5.51 -23.75
C ALA A 184 1.76 -4.84 -24.26
N ILE A 185 2.85 -5.61 -24.42
CA ILE A 185 4.09 -5.15 -25.05
C ILE A 185 3.81 -4.66 -26.49
N ALA A 186 3.07 -5.44 -27.29
CA ALA A 186 2.68 -5.06 -28.64
C ALA A 186 1.76 -3.82 -28.68
N SER A 187 0.97 -3.60 -27.63
CA SER A 187 0.11 -2.41 -27.44
C SER A 187 0.84 -1.20 -26.84
N GLY A 188 2.15 -1.32 -26.56
CA GLY A 188 3.00 -0.21 -26.13
C GLY A 188 3.08 0.02 -24.61
N SER A 189 2.65 -0.94 -23.78
CA SER A 189 2.92 -0.92 -22.32
C SER A 189 4.40 -0.71 -22.02
N LYS A 190 4.72 0.05 -20.97
CA LYS A 190 6.12 0.38 -20.59
C LYS A 190 6.68 -0.49 -19.47
N ALA A 191 5.82 -1.14 -18.70
CA ALA A 191 6.22 -2.03 -17.62
C ALA A 191 5.31 -3.26 -17.51
N LEU A 192 5.80 -4.28 -16.81
CA LEU A 192 5.04 -5.41 -16.27
C LEU A 192 5.27 -5.48 -14.75
N PHE A 193 4.23 -5.70 -13.97
CA PHE A 193 4.35 -5.98 -12.54
C PHE A 193 4.35 -7.48 -12.24
N SER A 194 5.17 -7.87 -11.28
CA SER A 194 5.13 -9.19 -10.64
C SER A 194 4.18 -9.18 -9.42
N PHE A 195 4.30 -10.18 -8.54
CA PHE A 195 3.25 -10.60 -7.59
C PHE A 195 2.79 -9.52 -6.59
N ASN A 196 1.53 -9.58 -6.17
CA ASN A 196 0.86 -8.62 -5.30
C ASN A 196 0.87 -9.06 -3.83
N GLU A 197 1.54 -8.30 -2.96
CA GLU A 197 1.71 -8.59 -1.53
C GLU A 197 2.03 -10.09 -1.28
N PRO A 198 3.07 -10.68 -1.93
CA PRO A 198 3.45 -12.08 -1.69
C PRO A 198 3.86 -12.32 -0.23
N ASP A 199 4.25 -11.26 0.47
CA ASP A 199 4.54 -11.21 1.88
C ASP A 199 3.29 -11.25 2.79
N HIS A 200 2.08 -11.28 2.23
CA HIS A 200 0.83 -11.28 3.00
C HIS A 200 -0.04 -12.50 2.69
N THR A 201 -0.49 -13.19 3.75
CA THR A 201 -1.21 -14.47 3.65
C THR A 201 -2.57 -14.41 2.96
N GLY A 202 -3.22 -13.24 2.97
CA GLY A 202 -4.50 -13.00 2.28
C GLY A 202 -4.37 -12.55 0.81
N GLN A 203 -3.16 -12.58 0.25
CA GLN A 203 -2.82 -12.03 -1.07
C GLN A 203 -2.08 -13.09 -1.90
N ALA A 204 -1.01 -12.75 -2.65
CA ALA A 204 -0.30 -13.75 -3.45
C ALA A 204 0.36 -14.86 -2.59
N ASN A 205 0.72 -14.55 -1.33
CA ASN A 205 1.18 -15.50 -0.30
C ASN A 205 2.30 -16.46 -0.78
N LEU A 206 3.47 -15.90 -1.12
CA LEU A 206 4.63 -16.64 -1.60
C LEU A 206 5.84 -16.38 -0.70
N SER A 207 6.56 -17.45 -0.34
CA SER A 207 7.90 -17.29 0.24
C SER A 207 8.84 -16.58 -0.76
N PRO A 208 9.90 -15.90 -0.27
CA PRO A 208 10.93 -15.32 -1.14
C PRO A 208 11.51 -16.31 -2.16
N GLN A 209 11.62 -17.60 -1.79
CA GLN A 209 12.12 -18.67 -2.64
C GLN A 209 11.13 -19.03 -3.76
N GLN A 210 9.84 -19.18 -3.43
CA GLN A 210 8.80 -19.42 -4.44
C GLN A 210 8.69 -18.22 -5.38
N ALA A 211 8.68 -17.00 -4.84
CA ALA A 211 8.61 -15.79 -5.64
C ALA A 211 9.83 -15.62 -6.56
N ALA A 212 11.06 -15.89 -6.10
CA ALA A 212 12.24 -15.82 -6.97
C ALA A 212 12.20 -16.83 -8.13
N ALA A 213 11.80 -18.08 -7.85
CA ALA A 213 11.67 -19.12 -8.87
C ALA A 213 10.54 -18.82 -9.88
N SER A 214 9.37 -18.40 -9.39
CA SER A 214 8.23 -18.01 -10.23
C SER A 214 8.51 -16.72 -11.02
N HIS A 215 9.23 -15.75 -10.44
CA HIS A 215 9.65 -14.53 -11.15
C HIS A 215 10.61 -14.86 -12.29
N THR A 216 11.63 -15.70 -12.05
CA THR A 216 12.49 -16.22 -13.12
C THR A 216 11.67 -16.90 -14.23
N LYS A 217 10.77 -17.82 -13.88
CA LYS A 217 9.94 -18.57 -14.83
C LYS A 217 9.03 -17.69 -15.70
N TYR A 218 8.39 -16.67 -15.11
CA TYR A 218 7.33 -15.90 -15.78
C TYR A 218 7.77 -14.52 -16.27
N MET A 219 8.81 -13.91 -15.70
CA MET A 219 9.20 -12.52 -15.98
C MET A 219 10.49 -12.41 -16.80
N ASN A 220 11.52 -13.23 -16.55
CA ASN A 220 12.86 -13.04 -17.12
C ASN A 220 12.91 -12.90 -18.66
N LYS A 221 12.06 -13.64 -19.39
CA LYS A 221 11.96 -13.60 -20.86
C LYS A 221 11.50 -12.25 -21.44
N TYR A 222 11.05 -11.32 -20.60
CA TYR A 222 10.69 -9.96 -20.98
C TYR A 222 11.81 -8.94 -20.72
N ALA A 223 12.92 -9.35 -20.11
CA ALA A 223 14.04 -8.47 -19.80
C ALA A 223 14.61 -7.84 -21.07
N GLY A 224 14.87 -6.53 -21.03
CA GLY A 224 15.33 -5.75 -22.19
C GLY A 224 14.27 -5.49 -23.27
N ARG A 225 13.05 -6.05 -23.15
CA ARG A 225 11.91 -5.78 -24.04
C ARG A 225 10.92 -4.77 -23.46
N ILE A 226 10.80 -4.76 -22.13
CA ILE A 226 9.91 -3.92 -21.32
C ILE A 226 10.50 -3.83 -19.90
N LEU A 227 10.15 -2.82 -19.11
CA LEU A 227 10.58 -2.76 -17.71
C LEU A 227 9.86 -3.82 -16.87
N ILE A 228 10.57 -4.48 -15.97
CA ILE A 228 10.01 -5.49 -15.06
C ILE A 228 10.04 -4.97 -13.62
N GLY A 229 8.90 -4.93 -12.97
CA GLY A 229 8.78 -4.69 -11.54
C GLY A 229 8.96 -5.97 -10.74
N ALA A 230 9.79 -5.94 -9.70
CA ALA A 230 9.79 -6.95 -8.64
C ALA A 230 8.40 -7.00 -7.94
N PRO A 231 8.10 -8.07 -7.17
CA PRO A 231 6.84 -8.18 -6.45
C PRO A 231 6.59 -6.98 -5.50
N ALA A 232 5.32 -6.59 -5.36
CA ALA A 232 4.90 -5.47 -4.53
C ALA A 232 4.74 -5.91 -3.08
N ILE A 233 5.61 -5.42 -2.18
CA ILE A 233 5.55 -5.75 -0.75
C ILE A 233 4.64 -4.81 0.05
N THR A 234 4.13 -5.28 1.19
CA THR A 234 3.46 -4.43 2.18
C THR A 234 4.44 -3.48 2.92
N ASN A 235 3.89 -2.50 3.64
CA ASN A 235 4.62 -1.76 4.67
C ASN A 235 4.66 -2.45 6.05
N SER A 236 4.45 -3.77 6.12
CA SER A 236 4.47 -4.52 7.37
C SER A 236 5.85 -4.50 8.05
N GLY A 237 5.83 -4.56 9.38
CA GLY A 237 7.01 -4.72 10.23
C GLY A 237 7.13 -6.11 10.86
N ASN A 238 6.28 -7.06 10.46
CA ASN A 238 6.32 -8.44 10.96
C ASN A 238 7.52 -9.22 10.39
N ALA A 239 7.89 -10.30 11.08
CA ALA A 239 8.97 -11.18 10.63
C ALA A 239 8.62 -11.85 9.30
N ASN A 240 9.54 -11.79 8.33
CA ASN A 240 9.38 -12.23 6.95
C ASN A 240 8.30 -11.50 6.14
N GLU A 241 7.88 -10.30 6.56
CA GLU A 241 7.00 -9.43 5.77
C GLU A 241 7.74 -8.15 5.32
N GLY A 242 7.13 -7.38 4.41
CA GLY A 242 7.61 -6.06 3.99
C GLY A 242 9.07 -5.99 3.56
N ILE A 243 9.84 -5.07 4.14
CA ILE A 243 11.26 -4.85 3.81
C ILE A 243 12.11 -6.10 4.04
N GLN A 244 11.82 -6.91 5.08
CA GLN A 244 12.56 -8.14 5.33
C GLN A 244 12.28 -9.19 4.26
N TRP A 245 11.02 -9.31 3.81
CA TRP A 245 10.67 -10.17 2.69
C TRP A 245 11.42 -9.76 1.42
N LEU A 246 11.46 -8.45 1.10
CA LEU A 246 12.16 -7.93 -0.07
C LEU A 246 13.67 -8.21 -0.02
N GLN A 247 14.32 -8.00 1.12
CA GLN A 247 15.74 -8.34 1.32
C GLN A 247 15.99 -9.83 1.06
N ASN A 248 15.12 -10.71 1.58
CA ASN A 248 15.22 -12.15 1.35
C ASN A 248 15.00 -12.50 -0.13
N PHE A 249 14.03 -11.88 -0.81
CA PHE A 249 13.76 -12.09 -2.24
C PHE A 249 14.98 -11.69 -3.08
N VAL A 250 15.56 -10.51 -2.85
CA VAL A 250 16.76 -10.05 -3.55
C VAL A 250 17.96 -10.97 -3.28
N SER A 251 18.10 -11.47 -2.05
CA SER A 251 19.15 -12.45 -1.70
C SER A 251 18.99 -13.77 -2.47
N VAL A 252 17.78 -14.34 -2.54
CA VAL A 252 17.51 -15.57 -3.31
C VAL A 252 17.71 -15.33 -4.80
N CYS A 253 17.16 -14.24 -5.35
CA CYS A 253 17.33 -13.85 -6.75
C CYS A 253 18.79 -13.71 -7.20
N ASN A 254 19.69 -13.36 -6.28
CA ASN A 254 21.13 -13.25 -6.55
C ASN A 254 21.91 -14.55 -6.38
N SER A 255 21.37 -15.55 -5.65
CA SER A 255 22.05 -16.79 -5.29
C SER A 255 21.53 -18.04 -6.02
N GLN A 256 20.34 -17.99 -6.62
CA GLN A 256 19.85 -19.04 -7.52
C GLN A 256 20.61 -19.08 -8.85
N SER A 257 20.52 -20.21 -9.58
CA SER A 257 21.27 -20.46 -10.81
C SER A 257 20.93 -19.50 -11.96
N GLU A 258 19.66 -19.14 -12.13
CA GLU A 258 19.21 -18.12 -13.08
C GLU A 258 18.68 -16.91 -12.31
N LYS A 259 19.41 -15.80 -12.37
CA LYS A 259 19.10 -14.57 -11.62
C LYS A 259 17.76 -13.98 -12.04
N CYS A 260 17.04 -13.38 -11.09
CA CYS A 260 15.84 -12.61 -11.41
C CYS A 260 16.20 -11.34 -12.20
N HIS A 261 15.47 -11.07 -13.28
CA HIS A 261 15.56 -9.82 -14.04
C HIS A 261 14.40 -8.88 -13.70
N TYR A 262 14.70 -7.82 -12.95
CA TYR A 262 13.78 -6.73 -12.62
C TYR A 262 14.54 -5.40 -12.66
N ASP A 263 13.86 -4.33 -13.05
CA ASP A 263 14.41 -2.98 -13.22
C ASP A 263 14.09 -2.05 -12.05
N PHE A 264 13.00 -2.32 -11.32
CA PHE A 264 12.52 -1.56 -10.17
C PHE A 264 11.83 -2.47 -9.15
N CYS A 265 11.61 -1.99 -7.92
CA CYS A 265 10.79 -2.69 -6.92
C CYS A 265 9.48 -1.95 -6.64
N ASN A 266 8.41 -2.71 -6.50
CA ASN A 266 7.09 -2.21 -6.12
C ASN A 266 6.93 -2.26 -4.59
N VAL A 267 6.22 -1.28 -4.03
CA VAL A 267 5.87 -1.24 -2.61
C VAL A 267 4.49 -0.62 -2.38
N HIS A 268 3.83 -1.05 -1.30
CA HIS A 268 2.57 -0.52 -0.82
C HIS A 268 2.75 0.17 0.53
N TRP A 269 1.95 1.20 0.81
CA TRP A 269 1.94 1.83 2.14
C TRP A 269 0.53 2.18 2.62
N TYR A 270 0.22 1.76 3.84
CA TYR A 270 -1.03 2.08 4.53
C TYR A 270 -0.77 2.33 6.02
N SER A 271 -1.16 3.50 6.51
CA SER A 271 -1.18 3.86 7.93
C SER A 271 -2.09 5.06 8.15
N GLU A 272 -2.27 5.55 9.38
CA GLU A 272 -3.04 6.76 9.61
C GLU A 272 -2.31 8.01 9.07
N ALA A 273 -3.06 9.07 8.74
CA ALA A 273 -2.52 10.28 8.12
C ALA A 273 -1.40 10.95 8.94
N GLU A 274 -1.42 10.83 10.27
CA GLU A 274 -0.37 11.35 11.15
C GLU A 274 0.99 10.63 10.99
N TYR A 275 1.00 9.37 10.55
CA TYR A 275 2.21 8.58 10.32
C TYR A 275 2.81 8.75 8.92
N ALA A 276 2.43 9.82 8.19
CA ALA A 276 2.89 10.09 6.82
C ALA A 276 4.44 10.15 6.66
N SER A 277 5.20 10.39 7.73
CA SER A 277 6.67 10.27 7.71
C SER A 277 7.13 8.85 7.38
N THR A 278 6.45 7.83 7.92
CA THR A 278 6.81 6.42 7.76
C THR A 278 6.69 5.91 6.32
N LEU A 279 5.94 6.62 5.46
CA LEU A 279 5.94 6.37 4.02
C LEU A 279 7.32 6.63 3.43
N PHE A 280 7.96 7.74 3.79
CA PHE A 280 9.27 8.12 3.27
C PHE A 280 10.37 7.22 3.84
N ASP A 281 10.29 6.84 5.12
CA ASP A 281 11.17 5.83 5.72
C ASP A 281 11.07 4.48 4.98
N HIS A 282 9.84 4.05 4.66
CA HIS A 282 9.59 2.80 3.94
C HIS A 282 10.11 2.85 2.49
N LEU A 283 9.88 3.96 1.78
CA LEU A 283 10.40 4.17 0.42
C LEU A 283 11.94 4.15 0.38
N GLU A 284 12.61 4.78 1.34
CA GLU A 284 14.07 4.78 1.42
C GLU A 284 14.62 3.39 1.78
N ALA A 285 14.00 2.70 2.74
CA ALA A 285 14.36 1.33 3.11
C ALA A 285 14.16 0.35 1.93
N ALA A 286 13.10 0.53 1.14
CA ALA A 286 12.83 -0.26 -0.05
C ALA A 286 13.85 -0.01 -1.15
N ASN A 287 14.22 1.26 -1.42
CA ASN A 287 15.27 1.58 -2.39
C ASN A 287 16.61 0.93 -2.01
N LYS A 288 16.99 0.98 -0.73
CA LYS A 288 18.18 0.29 -0.19
C LYS A 288 18.09 -1.23 -0.37
N ALA A 289 16.97 -1.85 0.00
CA ALA A 289 16.76 -3.29 -0.17
C ALA A 289 16.73 -3.74 -1.64
N CYS A 290 16.23 -2.90 -2.54
CA CYS A 290 16.19 -3.13 -3.99
C CYS A 290 17.56 -2.93 -4.68
N GLY A 291 18.64 -2.70 -3.92
CA GLY A 291 19.99 -2.48 -4.45
C GLY A 291 20.17 -1.12 -5.12
N GLY A 292 19.44 -0.09 -4.65
CA GLY A 292 19.47 1.27 -5.18
C GLY A 292 18.65 1.49 -6.45
N LYS A 293 18.01 0.44 -7.00
CA LYS A 293 17.10 0.55 -8.16
C LYS A 293 15.88 1.41 -7.84
N PRO A 294 15.22 2.00 -8.85
CA PRO A 294 14.01 2.78 -8.68
C PRO A 294 12.91 2.06 -7.90
N ILE A 295 12.09 2.84 -7.21
CA ILE A 295 10.90 2.37 -6.48
C ILE A 295 9.64 2.88 -7.17
N TRP A 296 8.60 2.03 -7.17
CA TRP A 296 7.26 2.36 -7.61
C TRP A 296 6.29 2.12 -6.43
N LEU A 297 5.59 3.16 -6.01
CA LEU A 297 4.62 3.11 -4.91
C LEU A 297 3.24 2.77 -5.49
N THR A 298 3.03 1.50 -5.84
CA THR A 298 1.83 1.04 -6.56
C THR A 298 0.55 1.27 -5.78
N GLU A 299 0.62 1.26 -4.45
CA GLU A 299 -0.50 1.62 -3.58
C GLU A 299 -0.05 2.52 -2.43
N PHE A 300 -0.75 3.64 -2.23
CA PHE A 300 -0.73 4.32 -0.93
C PHE A 300 -2.06 4.98 -0.60
N ALA A 301 -2.48 4.90 0.66
CA ALA A 301 -3.60 5.67 1.20
C ALA A 301 -3.51 5.76 2.74
N PRO A 302 -3.97 6.86 3.35
CA PRO A 302 -4.17 6.89 4.79
C PRO A 302 -5.38 6.02 5.16
N THR A 303 -5.28 5.23 6.24
CA THR A 303 -6.37 4.37 6.73
C THR A 303 -7.38 5.12 7.59
N ALA A 304 -6.96 6.25 8.18
CA ALA A 304 -7.77 7.17 8.97
C ALA A 304 -7.13 8.57 9.00
N GLY A 305 -7.87 9.57 9.49
CA GLY A 305 -7.40 10.96 9.65
C GLY A 305 -7.76 11.87 8.47
N ASP A 306 -7.07 13.01 8.37
CA ASP A 306 -7.27 13.99 7.30
C ASP A 306 -6.62 13.54 5.97
N THR A 307 -7.41 12.89 5.13
CA THR A 307 -6.97 12.39 3.82
C THR A 307 -6.62 13.51 2.84
N GLU A 308 -7.27 14.68 2.90
CA GLU A 308 -6.94 15.80 2.00
C GLU A 308 -5.64 16.49 2.44
N GLY A 309 -5.45 16.74 3.73
CA GLY A 309 -4.20 17.23 4.30
C GLY A 309 -3.04 16.26 4.07
N PHE A 310 -3.29 14.95 4.18
CA PHE A 310 -2.31 13.91 3.81
C PHE A 310 -1.85 14.05 2.36
N LEU A 311 -2.78 14.09 1.38
CA LEU A 311 -2.40 14.28 -0.03
C LEU A 311 -1.63 15.59 -0.24
N ARG A 312 -2.07 16.68 0.41
CA ARG A 312 -1.38 17.99 0.34
C ARG A 312 0.05 17.97 0.87
N SER A 313 0.32 17.14 1.88
CA SER A 313 1.65 16.96 2.46
C SER A 313 2.52 15.97 1.69
N VAL A 314 1.92 14.94 1.10
CA VAL A 314 2.65 13.76 0.55
C VAL A 314 2.93 13.88 -0.93
N VAL A 315 1.94 14.24 -1.77
CA VAL A 315 2.09 14.15 -3.23
C VAL A 315 3.24 15.03 -3.77
N PRO A 316 3.39 16.31 -3.36
CA PRO A 316 4.53 17.13 -3.80
C PRO A 316 5.90 16.55 -3.39
N LYS A 317 5.98 15.81 -2.28
CA LYS A 317 7.21 15.13 -1.85
C LYS A 317 7.49 13.90 -2.71
N LEU A 318 6.47 13.09 -3.03
CA LEU A 318 6.60 11.96 -3.95
C LEU A 318 7.07 12.42 -5.34
N ASP A 319 6.52 13.53 -5.84
CA ASP A 319 6.95 14.14 -7.09
C ASP A 319 8.43 14.57 -7.06
N ALA A 320 8.92 15.09 -5.92
CA ALA A 320 10.31 15.49 -5.74
C ALA A 320 11.31 14.32 -5.53
N LEU A 321 10.88 13.11 -5.14
CA LEU A 321 11.78 11.99 -4.86
C LEU A 321 12.43 11.43 -6.15
N GLY A 322 13.74 11.65 -6.34
CA GLY A 322 14.46 11.22 -7.54
C GLY A 322 14.44 9.71 -7.82
N TYR A 323 14.47 8.87 -6.79
CA TYR A 323 14.44 7.40 -6.93
C TYR A 323 13.02 6.81 -7.03
N LEU A 324 11.97 7.62 -6.84
CA LEU A 324 10.58 7.19 -7.00
C LEU A 324 10.11 7.48 -8.43
N HIS A 325 9.90 6.43 -9.22
CA HIS A 325 9.59 6.57 -10.65
C HIS A 325 8.08 6.48 -10.96
N ALA A 326 7.28 5.98 -10.03
CA ALA A 326 5.83 5.95 -10.17
C ALA A 326 5.14 5.91 -8.81
N TYR A 327 3.91 6.42 -8.72
CA TYR A 327 3.02 6.20 -7.59
C TYR A 327 1.54 6.23 -7.99
N SER A 328 0.70 5.46 -7.31
CA SER A 328 -0.76 5.53 -7.43
C SER A 328 -1.42 5.59 -6.06
N TYR A 329 -2.33 6.54 -5.87
CA TYR A 329 -3.19 6.55 -4.69
C TYR A 329 -4.15 5.37 -4.74
N PHE A 330 -4.44 4.75 -3.59
CA PHE A 330 -5.39 3.66 -3.48
C PHE A 330 -6.80 4.16 -3.09
N MET A 331 -7.78 4.22 -3.99
CA MET A 331 -7.78 3.83 -5.41
C MET A 331 -8.91 4.55 -6.15
N VAL A 332 -9.00 4.38 -7.46
CA VAL A 332 -10.15 4.82 -8.26
C VAL A 332 -11.37 3.94 -7.95
N LYS A 333 -12.18 4.38 -6.98
CA LYS A 333 -13.47 3.78 -6.59
C LYS A 333 -14.43 4.80 -5.99
N THR A 334 -15.71 4.48 -6.02
CA THR A 334 -16.77 5.17 -5.26
C THR A 334 -16.45 5.19 -3.76
N GLY A 335 -16.68 6.32 -3.10
CA GLY A 335 -16.32 6.53 -1.69
C GLY A 335 -14.82 6.82 -1.48
N SER A 336 -14.08 7.13 -2.55
CA SER A 336 -12.66 7.48 -2.51
C SER A 336 -12.39 8.59 -3.54
N LEU A 337 -11.58 8.35 -4.57
CA LEU A 337 -11.36 9.30 -5.67
C LEU A 337 -12.65 9.58 -6.49
N MET A 338 -13.65 8.70 -6.42
CA MET A 338 -14.96 8.90 -7.05
C MET A 338 -16.05 9.09 -5.99
N SER A 339 -17.01 9.98 -6.25
CA SER A 339 -18.23 10.14 -5.43
C SER A 339 -19.38 9.27 -5.94
N SER A 340 -19.38 8.93 -7.23
CA SER A 340 -20.22 7.91 -7.86
C SER A 340 -19.50 7.36 -9.10
N ALA A 341 -20.07 6.35 -9.78
CA ALA A 341 -19.49 5.82 -11.01
C ALA A 341 -19.23 6.89 -12.10
N ASN A 342 -20.02 7.96 -12.11
CA ASN A 342 -19.97 9.01 -13.14
C ASN A 342 -19.47 10.36 -12.61
N SER A 343 -18.96 10.42 -11.37
CA SER A 343 -18.57 11.69 -10.71
C SER A 343 -17.29 11.55 -9.89
N ILE A 344 -16.32 12.42 -10.16
CA ILE A 344 -15.08 12.54 -9.40
C ILE A 344 -15.36 13.27 -8.06
N SER A 345 -14.83 12.76 -6.95
CA SER A 345 -14.97 13.38 -5.62
C SER A 345 -14.08 14.61 -5.44
N SER A 346 -14.23 15.35 -4.34
CA SER A 346 -13.29 16.41 -3.96
C SER A 346 -11.86 15.88 -3.83
N LEU A 347 -11.70 14.69 -3.23
CA LEU A 347 -10.41 14.00 -3.10
C LEU A 347 -9.83 13.59 -4.46
N GLY A 348 -10.66 13.10 -5.39
CA GLY A 348 -10.25 12.78 -6.75
C GLY A 348 -9.76 14.01 -7.51
N LYS A 349 -10.48 15.13 -7.39
CA LYS A 349 -10.07 16.41 -7.99
C LYS A 349 -8.76 16.92 -7.37
N LEU A 350 -8.60 16.79 -6.05
CA LEU A 350 -7.35 17.13 -5.36
C LEU A 350 -6.17 16.29 -5.90
N TYR A 351 -6.31 14.96 -5.91
CA TYR A 351 -5.27 14.06 -6.44
C TYR A 351 -4.93 14.34 -7.91
N ALA A 352 -5.92 14.73 -8.72
CA ALA A 352 -5.74 15.05 -10.13
C ALA A 352 -5.04 16.39 -10.41
N SER A 353 -5.05 17.33 -9.45
CA SER A 353 -4.64 18.73 -9.68
C SER A 353 -3.48 19.24 -8.82
N ILE A 354 -3.10 18.51 -7.77
CA ILE A 354 -1.98 18.88 -6.87
C ILE A 354 -0.60 18.67 -7.48
#